data_AF-A0A7Y5IZI7-F1
#
_entry.id   AF-A0A7Y5IZI7-F1
#
_cell.length_a   1.000
_cell.length_b   1.000
_cell.length_c   1.000
_cell.angle_alpha   90.00
_cell.angle_beta   90.00
_cell.angle_gamma   90.00
#
_symmetry.space_group_name_H-M   'P 1'
#
loop_
_entity.id
_entity.type
_entity.pdbx_description
1 polymer ?
#
loop_
_entity_poly.entity_id
_entity_poly.type
_entity_poly.pdbx_seq_one_letter_code
_entity_poly.pdbx_strand_id
1 'polypeptide(L)' 'MFLAHYAAELRDKISLFKEITGTRKAVFLTMITTYGLTRTGVEGALVQNELTMDVLFE' A
#
# COMPACT_ATOMS: atom_id res chain seq x y z
N MET A 1 13.33 -12.75 0.65
CA MET A 1 13.29 -12.72 -0.83
C MET A 1 11.90 -12.32 -1.34
N PHE A 2 10.81 -13.00 -0.95
CA PHE A 2 9.45 -12.67 -1.39
C PHE A 2 8.90 -11.31 -0.92
N LEU A 3 9.17 -10.92 0.32
CA LEU A 3 8.67 -9.65 0.86
C LEU A 3 9.20 -8.48 0.03
N ALA A 4 10.51 -8.30 -0.09
CA ALA A 4 11.11 -7.19 -0.85
C ALA A 4 10.64 -7.04 -2.31
N HIS A 5 10.20 -8.12 -2.95
CA HIS A 5 9.61 -8.06 -4.29
C HIS A 5 8.22 -7.40 -4.26
N TYR A 6 7.42 -7.68 -3.24
CA TYR A 6 6.09 -7.13 -3.07
C TYR A 6 6.10 -5.60 -2.85
N ALA A 7 7.03 -5.04 -2.05
CA ALA A 7 7.13 -3.58 -1.94
C ALA A 7 7.58 -2.93 -3.24
N ALA A 8 8.40 -3.60 -4.03
CA ALA A 8 8.79 -3.09 -5.34
C ALA A 8 7.56 -2.99 -6.24
N GLU A 9 6.74 -4.04 -6.31
CA GLU A 9 5.49 -4.00 -7.08
C GLU A 9 4.53 -2.88 -6.62
N LEU A 10 4.39 -2.68 -5.31
CA LEU A 10 3.54 -1.62 -4.76
C LEU A 10 4.08 -0.23 -5.12
N ARG A 11 5.40 -0.03 -5.10
CA ARG A 11 6.01 1.24 -5.56
C ARG A 11 5.84 1.44 -7.06
N ASP A 12 5.95 0.39 -7.86
CA ASP A 12 5.76 0.46 -9.31
C ASP A 12 4.32 0.86 -9.64
N LYS A 13 3.33 0.30 -8.93
CA LYS A 13 1.92 0.69 -9.05
C LYS A 13 1.68 2.15 -8.68
N ILE A 14 2.29 2.64 -7.60
CA ILE A 14 2.21 4.06 -7.21
C ILE A 14 2.82 4.96 -8.28
N SER A 15 3.98 4.56 -8.82
CA SER A 15 4.70 5.33 -9.84
C SER A 15 3.89 5.41 -11.13
N LEU A 16 3.36 4.28 -11.60
CA LEU A 16 2.50 4.18 -12.76
C LEU A 16 1.22 5.02 -12.59
N PHE A 17 0.58 4.98 -11.42
CA PHE A 17 -0.59 5.81 -11.14
C PHE A 17 -0.27 7.30 -11.27
N LYS A 18 0.87 7.76 -10.74
CA LYS A 18 1.29 9.16 -10.82
C LYS A 18 1.65 9.56 -12.26
N GLU A 19 2.29 8.68 -13.01
CA GLU A 19 2.61 8.89 -14.42
C GLU A 19 1.35 9.06 -15.26
N ILE A 20 0.40 8.13 -15.15
CA ILE A 20 -0.84 8.13 -15.93
C ILE A 20 -1.73 9.33 -15.58
N THR A 21 -1.82 9.69 -14.29
CA THR A 21 -2.69 10.79 -13.84
C THR A 21 -2.02 12.16 -13.89
N GLY A 22 -0.71 12.23 -14.07
CA GLY A 22 0.08 13.48 -14.00
C GLY A 22 0.07 14.15 -12.63
N THR A 23 -0.35 13.45 -11.57
CA THR A 23 -0.49 14.06 -10.23
C THR A 23 0.86 14.19 -9.52
N ARG A 24 1.12 15.40 -9.01
CA ARG A 24 2.22 15.66 -8.07
C ARG A 24 1.84 15.45 -6.61
N LYS A 25 0.56 15.14 -6.33
CA LYS A 25 0.08 14.91 -4.97
C LYS A 25 0.71 13.65 -4.38
N ALA A 26 0.82 13.61 -3.06
CA ALA A 26 1.20 12.40 -2.35
C ALA A 26 0.12 11.33 -2.57
N VAL A 27 0.55 10.11 -2.85
CA VAL A 27 -0.32 8.93 -2.94
C VAL A 27 -0.23 8.22 -1.59
N PHE A 28 -1.36 8.12 -0.89
CA PHE A 28 -1.44 7.43 0.39
C PHE A 28 -1.94 6.01 0.15
N LEU A 29 -1.01 5.05 0.16
CA LEU A 29 -1.34 3.65 0.00
C LEU A 29 -2.06 3.14 1.25
N THR A 30 -3.32 2.77 1.08
CA THR A 30 -4.17 2.19 2.12
C THR A 30 -4.47 0.74 1.79
N MET A 31 -4.24 -0.16 2.74
CA MET A 31 -4.57 -1.57 2.61
C MET A 31 -5.79 -1.88 3.46
N ILE A 32 -6.80 -2.52 2.87
CA ILE A 32 -7.95 -3.07 3.58
C ILE A 32 -7.75 -4.58 3.63
N THR A 33 -7.61 -5.15 4.83
CA THR A 33 -7.41 -6.58 5.03
C THR A 33 -8.36 -7.13 6.09
N THR A 34 -8.56 -8.45 6.12
CA THR A 34 -9.46 -9.07 7.09
C THR A 34 -8.88 -9.10 8.51
N TYR A 35 -7.56 -9.28 8.65
CA TYR A 35 -6.91 -9.51 9.95
C TYR A 35 -5.72 -8.57 10.21
N GLY A 36 -5.61 -7.48 9.45
CA GLY A 36 -4.43 -6.61 9.46
C GLY A 36 -3.29 -7.15 8.59
N LEU A 37 -2.13 -6.52 8.69
CA LEU A 37 -0.89 -6.81 7.99
C LEU A 37 0.19 -7.14 9.00
N THR A 38 0.95 -8.20 8.71
CA THR A 38 2.16 -8.51 9.47
C THR A 38 3.21 -7.46 9.19
N ARG A 39 3.51 -6.62 10.20
CA ARG A 39 4.53 -5.56 10.12
C ARG A 39 5.94 -6.13 10.26
N THR A 40 6.44 -6.81 9.22
CA THR A 40 7.84 -7.25 9.16
C THR A 40 8.55 -6.62 7.96
N GLY A 41 9.58 -5.81 8.23
CA GLY A 41 10.48 -5.26 7.21
C GLY A 41 10.00 -4.00 6.47
N VAL A 42 10.62 -3.74 5.32
CA VAL A 42 10.46 -2.52 4.48
C VAL A 42 9.03 -2.35 3.94
N GLU A 43 8.29 -3.46 3.79
CA GLU A 43 6.88 -3.50 3.35
C GLU A 43 5.96 -2.70 4.28
N GLY A 44 6.15 -2.84 5.59
CA GLY A 44 5.34 -2.16 6.60
C GLY A 44 5.57 -0.65 6.64
N ALA A 45 6.69 -0.17 6.10
CA ALA A 45 6.95 1.26 5.98
C ALA A 45 6.32 1.89 4.73
N LEU A 46 5.94 1.08 3.73
CA LEU A 46 5.34 1.56 2.48
C LEU A 46 3.83 1.79 2.61
N VAL A 47 3.15 0.98 3.42
CA VAL A 47 1.71 1.12 3.68
C VAL A 47 1.52 2.19 4.76
N GLN A 48 1.01 3.37 4.37
CA GLN A 48 0.81 4.47 5.32
C GLN A 48 -0.45 4.29 6.18
N ASN A 49 -1.44 3.55 5.67
CA ASN A 49 -2.68 3.30 6.39
C ASN A 49 -3.13 1.85 6.23
N GLU A 50 -3.58 1.26 7.33
CA GLU A 50 -4.00 -0.13 7.44
C GLU A 50 -5.39 -0.14 8.07
N LEU A 51 -6.37 -0.64 7.34
CA LEU A 51 -7.76 -0.75 7.78
C LEU A 51 -8.18 -2.21 7.81
N THR A 52 -9.00 -2.58 8.79
CA THR A 52 -9.67 -3.88 8.81
C THR A 52 -10.93 -3.83 7.96
N MET A 53 -11.47 -5.00 7.61
CA MET A 53 -12.69 -5.12 6.79
C MET A 53 -13.92 -4.44 7.40
N ASP A 54 -13.92 -4.18 8.71
CA ASP A 54 -14.99 -3.50 9.44
C ASP A 54 -15.36 -2.15 8.81
N VAL A 55 -14.38 -1.42 8.25
CA VAL A 55 -14.59 -0.10 7.63
C VAL A 55 -15.54 -0.10 6.43
N LEU A 56 -15.83 -1.27 5.84
CA LEU A 56 -16.75 -1.40 4.72
C LEU A 56 -18.21 -1.52 5.16
N PHE A 57 -18.46 -1.70 6.46
CA PHE A 57 -19.79 -1.96 7.03
C PHE A 57 -20.19 -0.94 8.11
N GLU A 58 -19.44 0.16 8.23
CA GLU A 58 -19.80 1.34 9.03
C GLU A 58 -20.87 2.22 8.38
#